data_AF-A0A2X2WLM4-F1
#
_entry.id   AF-A0A2X2WLM4-F1
#
_cell.length_a   1.000
_cell.length_b   1.000
_cell.length_c   1.000
_cell.angle_alpha   90.00
_cell.angle_beta   90.00
_cell.angle_gamma   90.00
#
_symmetry.space_group_name_H-M   'P 1'
#
loop_
_entity.id
_entity.type
_entity.pdbx_description
1 polymer ?
#
loop_
_entity_poly.entity_id
_entity_poly.type
_entity_poly.pdbx_seq_one_letter_code
_entity_poly.pdbx_strand_id
1 'polypeptide(L)'
;MNPYNPTPWKDDVYDEASGELIQEGTPMSRTQFYNMETGILGNNVLGAFLVSQVMQHQRSLADLEGEIKEVTLTNSLEYPFNNSAKTVALEHERDTLKYQVGVEVISSDGLVGDVEVYDKALNGFKLRYTGSAKTVKLRYYVQGGML
;
A
#
# COMPACT_ATOMS: atom_id res chain seq x y z
N MET A 1 -27.03 -0.14 16.42
CA MET A 1 -26.94 -1.47 15.77
C MET A 1 -27.05 -2.50 16.88
N ASN A 2 -28.08 -3.33 16.89
CA ASN A 2 -28.21 -4.34 17.94
C ASN A 2 -27.09 -5.39 17.75
N PRO A 3 -26.35 -5.75 18.82
CA PRO A 3 -25.33 -6.77 18.70
C PRO A 3 -25.99 -8.10 18.30
N TYR A 4 -25.43 -8.76 17.29
CA TYR A 4 -25.86 -10.10 16.91
C TYR A 4 -25.49 -11.06 18.04
N ASN A 5 -26.49 -11.75 18.60
CA ASN A 5 -26.27 -12.79 19.58
C ASN A 5 -26.53 -14.15 18.90
N PRO A 6 -25.52 -15.00 18.73
CA PRO A 6 -25.69 -16.28 18.06
C PRO A 6 -26.65 -17.16 18.86
N THR A 7 -27.65 -17.74 18.20
CA THR A 7 -28.56 -18.71 18.80
C THR A 7 -27.92 -20.10 18.74
N PRO A 8 -27.53 -20.70 19.87
CA PRO A 8 -26.93 -22.03 19.87
C PRO A 8 -28.00 -23.09 19.57
N TRP A 9 -27.56 -24.20 18.99
CA TRP A 9 -28.36 -25.43 18.93
C TRP A 9 -28.86 -25.81 20.32
N LYS A 10 -30.08 -26.33 20.39
CA LYS A 10 -30.68 -26.95 21.58
C LYS A 10 -31.06 -28.38 21.19
N ASP A 11 -30.79 -29.34 22.08
CA ASP A 11 -31.23 -30.72 21.86
C ASP A 11 -32.76 -30.77 21.97
N ASP A 12 -33.32 -30.31 23.09
CA ASP A 12 -34.77 -30.23 23.34
C ASP A 12 -35.23 -28.78 23.54
N VAL A 13 -36.50 -28.51 23.24
CA VAL A 13 -37.14 -27.20 23.49
C VAL A 13 -38.16 -27.32 24.62
N TYR A 14 -37.92 -26.55 25.69
CA TYR A 14 -38.79 -26.45 26.87
C TYR A 14 -39.49 -25.09 26.91
N ASP A 15 -40.68 -25.06 27.50
CA ASP A 15 -41.39 -23.83 27.82
C ASP A 15 -40.66 -23.08 28.95
N GLU A 16 -40.38 -21.79 28.75
CA GLU A 16 -39.65 -20.98 29.72
C GLU A 16 -40.46 -20.70 31.00
N ALA A 17 -41.79 -20.82 30.97
CA ALA A 17 -42.66 -20.55 32.11
C ALA A 17 -43.09 -21.81 32.87
N SER A 18 -43.35 -22.92 32.17
CA SER A 18 -43.83 -24.18 32.79
C SER A 18 -42.74 -25.26 32.94
N GLY A 19 -41.63 -25.16 32.20
CA GLY A 19 -40.58 -26.17 32.19
C GLY A 19 -41.00 -27.49 31.51
N GLU A 20 -42.18 -27.53 30.89
CA GLU A 20 -42.65 -28.70 30.15
C GLU A 20 -41.95 -28.79 28.79
N LEU A 21 -41.71 -30.02 28.32
CA LEU A 21 -41.12 -30.28 27.01
C LEU A 21 -42.14 -29.94 25.92
N ILE A 22 -41.84 -28.94 25.09
CA ILE A 22 -42.66 -28.55 23.95
C ILE A 22 -42.33 -29.43 22.74
N GLN A 23 -41.04 -29.69 22.54
CA GLN A 23 -40.55 -30.42 21.37
C GLN A 23 -39.30 -31.23 21.72
N GLU A 24 -39.39 -32.55 21.52
CA GLU A 24 -38.27 -33.47 21.61
C GLU A 24 -37.28 -33.26 20.46
N GLY A 25 -35.99 -33.36 20.76
CA GLY A 25 -34.90 -33.21 19.81
C GLY A 25 -34.86 -34.26 18.70
N THR A 26 -33.96 -34.02 17.75
CA THR A 26 -33.61 -35.02 16.74
C THR A 26 -32.41 -35.87 17.22
N PRO A 27 -32.11 -37.06 16.66
CA PRO A 27 -30.92 -37.82 17.03
C PRO A 27 -29.58 -37.11 16.69
N MET A 28 -29.64 -35.89 16.16
CA MET A 28 -28.49 -35.06 15.88
C MET A 28 -28.00 -34.34 17.16
N SER A 29 -26.75 -34.58 17.54
CA SER A 29 -26.18 -34.05 18.79
C SER A 29 -25.84 -32.55 18.69
N ARG A 30 -26.40 -31.72 19.58
CA ARG A 30 -26.04 -30.31 19.76
C ARG A 30 -24.54 -30.08 19.82
N THR A 31 -23.81 -30.89 20.59
CA THR A 31 -22.36 -30.71 20.78
C THR A 31 -21.60 -30.79 19.46
N GLN A 32 -21.96 -31.74 18.59
CA GLN A 32 -21.31 -31.93 17.30
C GLN A 32 -21.65 -30.80 16.33
N PHE A 33 -22.92 -30.39 16.26
CA PHE A 33 -23.36 -29.27 15.43
C PHE A 33 -22.76 -27.94 15.89
N TYR A 34 -22.69 -27.70 17.19
CA TYR A 34 -22.10 -26.48 17.74
C TYR A 34 -20.59 -26.39 17.46
N ASN A 35 -19.86 -27.50 17.56
CA ASN A 35 -18.45 -27.56 17.18
C ASN A 35 -18.26 -27.27 15.68
N MET A 36 -19.15 -27.81 14.84
CA MET A 36 -19.13 -27.56 13.39
C MET A 36 -19.40 -26.10 13.07
N GLU A 37 -20.44 -25.49 13.64
CA GLU A 37 -20.75 -24.08 13.43
C GLU A 37 -19.65 -23.16 13.94
N THR A 38 -19.12 -23.43 15.13
CA THR A 38 -18.02 -22.65 15.71
C THR A 38 -16.77 -22.76 14.83
N GLY A 39 -16.48 -23.96 14.32
CA GLY A 39 -15.38 -24.19 13.38
C GLY A 39 -15.58 -23.46 12.05
N ILE A 40 -16.79 -23.53 11.47
CA ILE A 40 -17.15 -22.83 10.23
C ILE A 40 -17.05 -21.31 10.42
N LEU A 41 -17.64 -20.77 11.48
CA LEU A 41 -17.60 -19.36 11.79
C LEU A 41 -16.16 -18.88 12.03
N GLY A 42 -15.40 -19.61 12.84
CA GLY A 42 -13.99 -19.32 13.10
C GLY A 42 -13.15 -19.29 11.82
N ASN A 43 -13.36 -20.25 10.92
CA ASN A 43 -12.68 -20.29 9.63
C ASN A 43 -13.09 -19.14 8.70
N ASN A 44 -14.37 -18.76 8.67
CA ASN A 44 -14.83 -17.61 7.89
C ASN A 44 -14.23 -16.29 8.39
N VAL A 45 -14.19 -16.08 9.71
CA VAL A 45 -13.58 -14.90 10.32
C VAL A 45 -12.08 -14.86 10.05
N LEU A 46 -11.39 -16.01 10.20
CA LEU A 46 -9.97 -16.12 9.85
C LEU A 46 -9.73 -15.83 8.37
N GLY A 47 -10.57 -16.37 7.48
CA GLY A 47 -10.51 -16.09 6.04
C GLY A 47 -10.63 -14.60 5.73
N ALA A 48 -11.62 -13.91 6.32
CA ALA A 48 -11.80 -12.46 6.14
C ALA A 48 -10.61 -11.65 6.68
N PHE A 49 -10.04 -12.07 7.82
CA PHE A 49 -8.83 -11.46 8.38
C PHE A 49 -7.62 -11.65 7.46
N LEU A 50 -7.41 -12.87 6.94
CA LEU A 50 -6.30 -13.17 6.03
C LEU A 50 -6.43 -12.39 4.73
N VAL A 51 -7.62 -12.27 4.16
CA VAL A 51 -7.86 -11.42 2.97
C VAL A 51 -7.50 -9.97 3.28
N SER A 52 -7.88 -9.46 4.45
CA SER A 52 -7.52 -8.10 4.87
C SER A 52 -6.01 -7.91 5.03
N GLN A 53 -5.30 -8.90 5.59
CA GLN A 53 -3.84 -8.91 5.68
C GLN A 53 -3.18 -8.95 4.29
N VAL A 54 -3.67 -9.78 3.38
CA VAL A 54 -3.17 -9.85 1.99
C VAL A 54 -3.33 -8.49 1.30
N MET A 55 -4.47 -7.82 1.47
CA MET A 55 -4.67 -6.47 0.93
C MET A 55 -3.69 -5.45 1.51
N GLN A 56 -3.39 -5.52 2.81
CA GLN A 56 -2.39 -4.66 3.44
C GLN A 56 -0.98 -4.93 2.91
N HIS A 57 -0.61 -6.19 2.73
CA HIS A 57 0.66 -6.57 2.13
C HIS A 57 0.78 -6.11 0.67
N GLN A 58 -0.29 -6.22 -0.12
CA GLN A 58 -0.31 -5.71 -1.49
C GLN A 58 -0.02 -4.21 -1.55
N ARG A 59 -0.59 -3.40 -0.66
CA ARG A 59 -0.28 -1.96 -0.59
C ARG A 59 1.18 -1.72 -0.23
N SER A 60 1.70 -2.44 0.77
CA SER A 60 3.11 -2.35 1.14
C SER A 60 4.05 -2.76 0.01
N LEU A 61 3.68 -3.72 -0.84
CA LEU A 61 4.46 -4.11 -2.01
C LEU A 61 4.39 -3.06 -3.12
N ALA A 62 3.20 -2.48 -3.37
CA ALA A 62 3.05 -1.40 -4.34
C ALA A 62 3.91 -0.18 -3.96
N ASP A 63 4.03 0.12 -2.66
CA ASP A 63 4.91 1.17 -2.15
C ASP A 63 6.41 0.89 -2.43
N LEU A 64 6.79 -0.39 -2.55
CA LEU A 64 8.15 -0.82 -2.88
C LEU A 64 8.44 -0.89 -4.38
N GLU A 65 7.46 -1.21 -5.22
CA GLU A 65 7.63 -1.42 -6.67
C GLU A 65 8.18 -0.16 -7.37
N GLY A 66 7.83 1.03 -6.84
CA GLY A 66 8.42 2.30 -7.23
C GLY A 66 8.18 2.68 -8.70
N GLU A 67 8.65 3.87 -9.08
CA GLU A 67 8.57 4.39 -10.45
C GLU A 67 9.98 4.64 -10.97
N ILE A 68 10.31 4.09 -12.15
CA ILE A 68 11.59 4.32 -12.83
C ILE A 68 11.35 5.06 -14.12
N LYS A 69 11.98 6.22 -14.28
CA LYS A 69 11.85 7.06 -15.47
C LYS A 69 13.12 7.78 -15.84
N GLU A 70 13.14 8.26 -17.07
CA GLU A 70 14.26 9.03 -17.61
C GLU A 70 13.86 10.49 -17.82
N VAL A 71 14.81 11.39 -17.58
CA VAL A 71 14.64 12.82 -17.77
C VAL A 71 15.91 13.45 -18.32
N THR A 72 15.75 14.31 -19.31
CA THR A 72 16.85 15.14 -19.83
C THR A 72 16.82 16.51 -19.15
N LEU A 73 17.95 16.90 -18.58
CA LEU A 73 18.24 18.22 -18.05
C LEU A 73 19.16 18.98 -19.01
N THR A 74 18.89 20.27 -19.21
CA THR A 74 19.63 21.12 -20.17
C THR A 74 20.10 22.41 -19.51
N ASN A 75 21.37 22.77 -19.68
CA ASN A 75 21.95 24.03 -19.25
C ASN A 75 22.33 24.86 -20.49
N SER A 76 21.91 26.13 -20.49
CA SER A 76 22.23 27.09 -21.55
C SER A 76 23.20 28.18 -21.12
N LEU A 77 23.62 28.19 -19.85
CA LEU A 77 24.53 29.20 -19.30
C LEU A 77 25.98 28.74 -19.37
N GLU A 78 26.91 29.69 -19.39
CA GLU A 78 28.34 29.41 -19.28
C GLU A 78 28.74 29.07 -17.85
N TYR A 79 29.63 28.09 -17.71
CA TYR A 79 30.19 27.70 -16.42
C TYR A 79 30.85 28.92 -15.73
N PRO A 80 30.63 29.16 -14.42
CA PRO A 80 30.04 28.26 -13.43
C PRO A 80 28.50 28.36 -13.25
N PHE A 81 27.81 29.14 -14.09
CA PHE A 81 26.36 29.29 -13.96
C PHE A 81 25.62 28.10 -14.59
N ASN A 82 24.52 27.70 -13.95
CA ASN A 82 23.74 26.54 -14.37
C ASN A 82 22.23 26.80 -14.19
N ASN A 83 21.45 26.60 -15.25
CA ASN A 83 19.98 26.70 -15.25
C ASN A 83 19.27 25.37 -15.57
N SER A 84 19.92 24.24 -15.29
CA SER A 84 19.41 22.88 -15.56
C SER A 84 18.22 22.43 -14.73
N ALA A 85 17.74 23.28 -13.82
CA ALA A 85 16.64 23.01 -12.93
C ALA A 85 15.38 22.56 -13.69
N LYS A 86 14.87 21.38 -13.36
CA LYS A 86 13.65 20.83 -13.96
C LYS A 86 12.74 20.24 -12.90
N THR A 87 11.47 20.61 -12.97
CA THR A 87 10.41 20.00 -12.17
C THR A 87 9.97 18.70 -12.81
N VAL A 88 9.87 17.66 -11.99
CA VAL A 88 9.37 16.33 -12.37
C VAL A 88 8.07 16.09 -11.61
N ALA A 89 7.01 15.76 -12.35
CA ALA A 89 5.77 15.26 -11.79
C ALA A 89 5.85 13.73 -11.70
N LEU A 90 5.42 13.17 -10.57
CA LEU A 90 5.26 11.73 -10.40
C LEU A 90 4.04 11.26 -11.21
N GLU A 91 4.10 10.06 -11.78
CA GLU A 91 2.93 9.48 -12.48
C GLU A 91 1.90 8.93 -11.53
N HIS A 92 2.39 8.34 -10.45
CA HIS A 92 1.54 7.82 -9.39
C HIS A 92 1.49 8.83 -8.26
N GLU A 93 0.27 9.17 -7.84
CA GLU A 93 0.05 10.01 -6.68
C GLU A 93 0.66 9.38 -5.42
N ARG A 94 1.12 10.24 -4.52
CA ARG A 94 1.66 9.89 -3.21
C ARG A 94 0.80 10.55 -2.15
N ASP A 95 0.61 9.85 -1.05
CA ASP A 95 -0.12 10.38 0.10
C ASP A 95 0.81 11.12 1.07
N THR A 96 2.12 10.86 1.00
CA THR A 96 3.09 11.44 1.92
C THR A 96 4.40 11.84 1.24
N LEU A 97 5.12 12.79 1.84
CA LEU A 97 6.48 13.20 1.42
C LEU A 97 7.57 12.17 1.78
N LYS A 98 7.20 11.01 2.32
CA LYS A 98 8.16 9.96 2.77
C LYS A 98 8.66 9.09 1.61
N TYR A 99 8.61 9.59 0.39
CA TYR A 99 9.20 8.91 -0.76
C TYR A 99 10.69 9.26 -0.89
N GLN A 100 11.47 8.28 -1.31
CA GLN A 100 12.87 8.42 -1.65
C GLN A 100 13.00 8.57 -3.16
N VAL A 101 13.91 9.43 -3.58
CA VAL A 101 14.27 9.61 -4.98
C VAL A 101 15.76 9.35 -5.04
N GLY A 102 16.17 8.41 -5.87
CA GLY A 102 17.56 8.35 -6.27
C GLY A 102 17.71 8.45 -7.76
N VAL A 103 18.93 8.76 -8.16
CA VAL A 103 19.21 9.28 -9.51
C VAL A 103 20.50 8.66 -10.00
N GLU A 104 20.51 8.29 -11.26
CA GLU A 104 21.65 7.75 -11.98
C GLU A 104 21.86 8.53 -13.27
N VAL A 105 23.12 8.82 -13.60
CA VAL A 105 23.48 9.49 -14.85
C VAL A 105 23.61 8.43 -15.94
N ILE A 106 22.77 8.52 -16.97
CA ILE A 106 22.82 7.61 -18.13
C ILE A 106 23.88 8.10 -19.12
N SER A 107 23.85 9.39 -19.46
CA SER A 107 24.79 10.01 -20.39
C SER A 107 24.86 11.51 -20.20
N SER A 108 25.97 12.10 -20.60
CA SER A 108 26.21 13.54 -20.56
C SER A 108 27.14 13.98 -21.68
N ASP A 109 27.06 15.24 -22.07
CA ASP A 109 27.93 15.88 -23.07
C ASP A 109 29.09 16.68 -22.45
N GLY A 110 29.30 16.55 -21.14
CA GLY A 110 30.32 17.26 -20.39
C GLY A 110 30.39 16.79 -18.93
N LEU A 111 31.03 17.57 -18.06
CA LEU A 111 31.11 17.23 -16.63
C LEU A 111 29.76 17.50 -15.97
N VAL A 112 29.17 16.49 -15.35
CA VAL A 112 27.87 16.61 -14.66
C VAL A 112 28.01 17.23 -13.28
N GLY A 113 29.13 16.99 -12.59
CA GLY A 113 29.25 17.34 -11.17
C GLY A 113 28.28 16.51 -10.33
N ASP A 114 27.68 17.15 -9.34
CA ASP A 114 26.68 16.54 -8.46
C ASP A 114 25.27 16.74 -9.00
N VAL A 115 24.43 15.72 -8.82
CA VAL A 115 22.99 15.79 -9.14
C VAL A 115 22.22 15.97 -7.85
N GLU A 116 21.43 17.02 -7.77
CA GLU A 116 20.67 17.38 -6.59
C GLU A 116 19.17 17.19 -6.81
N VAL A 117 18.53 16.46 -5.90
CA VAL A 117 17.07 16.39 -5.74
C VAL A 117 16.68 17.41 -4.68
N TYR A 118 15.81 18.36 -5.01
CA TYR A 118 15.36 19.42 -4.10
C TYR A 118 13.89 19.79 -4.33
N ASP A 119 13.34 20.66 -3.47
CA ASP A 119 11.93 21.07 -3.50
C ASP A 119 10.96 19.89 -3.64
N LYS A 120 11.09 18.89 -2.74
CA LYS A 120 10.14 17.77 -2.69
C LYS A 120 8.75 18.27 -2.33
N ALA A 121 7.78 17.93 -3.18
CA ALA A 121 6.35 18.13 -3.01
C ALA A 121 5.64 16.77 -3.04
N LEU A 122 4.33 16.75 -2.74
CA LEU A 122 3.57 15.50 -2.60
C LEU A 122 3.70 14.63 -3.87
N ASN A 123 3.45 15.21 -5.04
CA ASN A 123 3.44 14.51 -6.33
C ASN A 123 4.54 15.00 -7.29
N GLY A 124 5.65 15.48 -6.76
CA GLY A 124 6.74 15.96 -7.62
C GLY A 124 7.93 16.50 -6.85
N PHE A 125 9.01 16.72 -7.58
CA PHE A 125 10.28 17.23 -7.05
C PHE A 125 11.03 17.98 -8.14
N LYS A 126 12.14 18.61 -7.79
CA LYS A 126 13.05 19.24 -8.77
C LYS A 126 14.39 18.53 -8.81
N LEU A 127 14.97 18.52 -10.01
CA LEU A 127 16.32 18.04 -10.27
C LEU A 127 17.17 19.16 -10.85
N ARG A 128 18.45 19.20 -10.48
CA ARG A 128 19.48 20.01 -11.14
C ARG A 128 20.84 19.32 -11.05
N TYR A 129 21.80 19.75 -11.86
CA TYR A 129 23.19 19.35 -11.72
C TYR A 129 24.11 20.59 -11.57
N THR A 130 25.31 20.39 -11.04
CA THR A 130 26.26 21.50 -10.73
C THR A 130 27.38 21.67 -11.75
N GLY A 131 27.60 20.71 -12.63
CA GLY A 131 28.67 20.73 -13.61
C GLY A 131 28.43 21.57 -14.88
N SER A 132 29.37 21.48 -15.81
CA SER A 132 29.46 22.26 -17.05
C SER A 132 28.82 21.60 -18.28
N ALA A 133 28.26 20.39 -18.14
CA ALA A 133 27.49 19.75 -19.21
C ALA A 133 26.39 20.69 -19.73
N LYS A 134 26.07 20.61 -21.02
CA LYS A 134 24.91 21.29 -21.61
C LYS A 134 23.68 20.40 -21.54
N THR A 135 23.86 19.09 -21.65
CA THR A 135 22.79 18.11 -21.66
C THR A 135 23.18 16.90 -20.83
N VAL A 136 22.32 16.55 -19.88
CA VAL A 136 22.47 15.36 -19.03
C VAL A 136 21.20 14.55 -19.08
N LYS A 137 21.30 13.27 -19.44
CA LYS A 137 20.21 12.30 -19.33
C LYS A 137 20.34 11.55 -18.03
N LEU A 138 19.32 11.64 -17.19
CA LEU A 138 19.24 11.00 -15.89
C LEU A 138 18.15 9.94 -15.91
N ARG A 139 18.38 8.85 -15.20
CA ARG A 139 17.34 7.94 -14.74
C ARG A 139 17.06 8.25 -13.28
N TYR A 140 15.80 8.36 -12.89
CA TYR A 140 15.41 8.49 -11.50
C TYR A 140 14.50 7.33 -11.11
N TYR A 141 14.65 6.90 -9.86
CA TYR A 141 13.83 5.90 -9.20
C TYR A 141 13.14 6.53 -8.00
N VAL A 142 11.82 6.39 -7.91
CA VAL A 142 11.00 6.92 -6.81
C VAL A 142 10.35 5.76 -6.10
N GLN A 143 10.60 5.62 -4.80
CA GLN A 143 10.05 4.54 -3.99
C GLN A 143 9.46 5.11 -2.71
N GLY A 144 8.36 4.53 -2.23
CA GLY A 144 7.68 4.98 -1.02
C GLY A 144 6.65 6.08 -1.27
N GLY A 145 5.92 6.41 -0.20
CA GLY A 145 4.98 7.53 -0.15
C GLY A 145 3.54 7.18 -0.46
N MET A 146 3.21 5.90 -0.65
CA MET A 146 1.85 5.37 -0.88
C MET A 146 1.31 4.74 0.42
N LEU A 147 -0.01 4.85 0.69
CA LEU A 147 -0.68 4.26 1.87
C LEU A 147 -1.49 2.98 1.57
#